data_AF-A0A9E5RUN2-F1
#
_entry.id   AF-A0A9E5RUN2-F1
#
_cell.length_a   1.000
_cell.length_b   1.000
_cell.length_c   1.000
_cell.angle_alpha   90.00
_cell.angle_beta   90.00
_cell.angle_gamma   90.00
#
_symmetry.space_group_name_H-M   'P 1'
#
loop_
_entity.id
_entity.type
_entity.pdbx_description
1 polymer ?
#
loop_
_entity_poly.entity_id
_entity_poly.type
_entity_poly.pdbx_seq_one_letter_code
_entity_poly.pdbx_strand_id
1 'polypeptide(L)'
;MANTPPRILNQIREAKQKQLKELDLSSHPYMKEDYKLKQIPAEVFELEWLEKLDLSGNDIAKIPNLLTHFRNLRFFGFRWQKNHPIPDWINQVSQLKVDLSRFNISDTLPDFIFSLPNLTSLDLRDNPLENPPLEVAEKGIEAIREYFRQLAEGKDYLYEAKLLILPLISNLMDIFKRNQ
;
A
#
# COMPACT_ATOMS: atom_id res chain seq x y z
N MET A 1 5.69 -21.01 19.00
CA MET A 1 5.75 -19.53 18.99
C MET A 1 6.69 -19.16 17.86
N ALA A 2 6.27 -18.36 16.88
CA ALA A 2 7.19 -17.98 15.81
C ALA A 2 8.28 -17.09 16.40
N ASN A 3 9.52 -17.55 16.39
CA ASN A 3 10.65 -16.79 16.90
C ASN A 3 10.91 -15.60 15.98
N THR A 4 10.92 -14.39 16.54
CA THR A 4 11.38 -13.19 15.83
C THR A 4 12.80 -13.43 15.32
N PRO A 5 13.08 -13.23 14.01
CA PRO A 5 14.41 -13.46 13.46
C PRO A 5 15.48 -12.61 14.19
N PRO A 6 16.69 -13.14 14.48
CA PRO A 6 17.72 -12.40 15.21
C PRO A 6 18.08 -11.05 14.60
N ARG A 7 18.05 -10.94 13.26
CA ARG A 7 18.26 -9.67 12.55
C ARG A 7 17.25 -8.59 12.97
N ILE A 8 15.98 -8.98 13.11
CA ILE A 8 14.88 -8.09 13.47
C ILE A 8 15.00 -7.69 14.93
N LEU A 9 15.33 -8.64 15.82
CA LEU A 9 15.58 -8.34 17.23
C LEU A 9 16.72 -7.33 17.40
N ASN A 10 17.79 -7.46 16.61
CA ASN A 10 18.90 -6.51 16.66
C ASN A 10 18.49 -5.11 16.18
N GLN A 11 17.71 -5.00 15.10
CA GLN A 11 17.17 -3.72 14.63
C GLN A 11 16.26 -3.06 15.68
N ILE A 12 15.37 -3.83 16.32
CA ILE A 12 14.49 -3.33 17.40
C ILE A 12 15.33 -2.86 18.59
N ARG A 13 16.34 -3.63 19.01
CA ARG A 13 17.24 -3.26 20.11
C ARG A 13 18.02 -1.99 19.80
N GLU A 14 18.55 -1.86 18.60
CA GLU A 14 19.25 -0.66 18.16
C GLU A 14 18.31 0.55 18.17
N ALA A 15 17.10 0.41 17.62
CA ALA A 15 16.09 1.45 17.65
C ALA A 15 15.72 1.86 19.08
N LYS A 16 15.62 0.89 19.99
CA LYS A 16 15.40 1.11 21.42
C LYS A 16 16.54 1.91 22.06
N GLN A 17 17.78 1.47 21.85
CA GLN A 17 18.97 2.08 22.45
C GLN A 17 19.20 3.51 21.95
N LYS A 18 18.97 3.75 20.67
CA LYS A 18 19.16 5.06 20.04
C LYS A 18 17.93 5.97 20.12
N GLN A 19 16.82 5.49 20.72
CA GLN A 19 15.52 6.17 20.72
C GLN A 19 15.12 6.67 19.32
N LEU A 20 15.24 5.80 18.33
CA LEU A 20 14.86 6.15 16.97
C LEU A 20 13.37 6.45 16.91
N LYS A 21 12.99 7.47 16.14
CA LYS A 21 11.60 7.80 15.83
C LYS A 21 11.04 6.95 14.71
N GLU A 22 11.91 6.32 13.94
CA GLU A 22 11.54 5.57 12.75
C GLU A 22 12.14 4.17 12.85
N LEU A 23 11.31 3.16 12.59
CA LEU A 23 11.72 1.78 12.51
C LEU A 23 11.23 1.16 11.20
N ASP A 24 12.16 0.81 10.34
CA ASP A 24 11.91 0.09 9.09
C ASP A 24 12.26 -1.39 9.27
N LEU A 25 11.23 -2.24 9.29
CA LEU A 25 11.33 -3.69 9.23
C LEU A 25 10.68 -4.25 7.95
N SER A 26 10.52 -3.41 6.92
CA SER A 26 10.00 -3.83 5.64
C SER A 26 10.90 -4.91 5.01
N SER A 27 10.32 -5.73 4.15
CA SER A 27 11.07 -6.74 3.40
C SER A 27 11.06 -6.44 1.91
N HIS A 28 12.17 -6.74 1.26
CA HIS A 28 12.29 -6.59 -0.19
C HIS A 28 11.47 -7.68 -0.92
N PRO A 29 10.85 -7.38 -2.07
CA PRO A 29 10.18 -8.37 -2.94
C PRO A 29 10.93 -9.68 -3.23
N TYR A 30 12.27 -9.68 -3.20
CA TYR A 30 13.11 -10.86 -3.47
C TYR A 30 13.57 -11.59 -2.19
N MET A 31 13.13 -11.14 -1.02
CA MET A 31 13.43 -11.80 0.24
C MET A 31 12.76 -13.18 0.27
N LYS A 32 13.54 -14.22 0.61
CA LYS A 32 13.01 -15.57 0.82
C LYS A 32 11.90 -15.56 1.87
N GLU A 33 10.84 -16.30 1.60
CA GLU A 33 9.64 -16.40 2.45
C GLU A 33 9.95 -16.68 3.94
N ASP A 34 10.92 -17.55 4.22
CA ASP A 34 11.32 -17.89 5.59
C ASP A 34 11.91 -16.72 6.39
N TYR A 35 12.30 -15.64 5.71
CA TYR A 35 12.85 -14.44 6.34
C TYR A 35 11.82 -13.32 6.53
N LYS A 36 10.64 -13.43 5.91
CA LYS A 36 9.57 -12.45 6.08
C LYS A 36 8.87 -12.62 7.43
N LEU A 37 8.45 -11.51 8.01
CA LEU A 37 7.70 -11.55 9.26
C LEU A 37 6.30 -12.10 9.02
N LYS A 38 5.94 -13.14 9.78
CA LYS A 38 4.57 -13.71 9.81
C LYS A 38 3.70 -13.08 10.91
N GLN A 39 4.33 -12.39 11.85
CA GLN A 39 3.71 -11.69 12.97
C GLN A 39 4.55 -10.45 13.31
N ILE A 40 3.92 -9.42 13.88
CA ILE A 40 4.66 -8.29 14.45
C ILE A 40 5.39 -8.78 15.72
N PRO A 41 6.72 -8.60 15.83
CA PRO A 41 7.44 -8.94 17.06
C PRO A 41 6.90 -8.17 18.26
N ALA A 42 6.72 -8.86 19.39
CA ALA A 42 6.14 -8.24 20.58
C ALA A 42 6.99 -7.06 21.09
N GLU A 43 8.30 -7.14 20.91
CA GLU A 43 9.29 -6.14 21.31
C GLU A 43 9.11 -4.79 20.58
N VAL A 44 8.46 -4.78 19.41
CA VAL A 44 8.15 -3.54 18.69
C VAL A 44 7.19 -2.67 19.51
N PHE A 45 6.26 -3.27 20.25
CA PHE A 45 5.28 -2.55 21.07
C PHE A 45 5.88 -1.87 22.30
N GLU A 46 7.14 -2.15 22.64
CA GLU A 46 7.86 -1.43 23.70
C GLU A 46 8.37 -0.06 23.23
N LEU A 47 8.37 0.21 21.92
CA LEU A 47 8.87 1.44 21.32
C LEU A 47 7.73 2.47 21.17
N GLU A 48 7.01 2.76 22.26
CA GLU A 48 5.78 3.59 22.26
C GLU A 48 5.97 5.01 21.69
N TRP A 49 7.21 5.47 21.58
CA TRP A 49 7.58 6.78 21.03
C TRP A 49 7.73 6.80 19.50
N LEU A 50 7.65 5.66 18.81
CA LEU A 50 7.82 5.61 17.36
C LEU A 50 6.81 6.54 16.66
N GLU A 51 7.33 7.30 15.70
CA GLU A 51 6.57 8.13 14.78
C GLU A 51 6.33 7.42 13.45
N LYS A 52 7.23 6.52 13.04
CA LYS A 52 7.08 5.72 11.82
C LYS A 52 7.44 4.26 12.04
N LEU A 53 6.57 3.37 11.57
CA LEU A 53 6.79 1.93 11.52
C LEU A 53 6.45 1.40 10.13
N ASP A 54 7.45 0.91 9.40
CA ASP A 54 7.24 0.25 8.11
C ASP A 54 7.45 -1.27 8.25
N LEU A 55 6.41 -2.03 7.94
CA LEU A 55 6.36 -3.49 7.90
C LEU A 55 5.99 -4.01 6.50
N SER A 56 5.98 -3.17 5.47
CA SER A 56 5.60 -3.53 4.09
C SER A 56 6.42 -4.70 3.54
N GLY A 57 5.86 -5.44 2.58
CA GLY A 57 6.48 -6.62 1.98
C GLY A 57 6.51 -7.89 2.86
N ASN A 58 6.23 -7.80 4.15
CA ASN A 58 6.13 -8.96 5.04
C ASN A 58 4.75 -9.65 4.92
N ASP A 59 4.64 -10.90 5.39
CA ASP A 59 3.41 -11.70 5.33
C ASP A 59 2.74 -11.82 6.71
N ILE A 60 2.53 -10.65 7.33
CA ILE A 60 1.97 -10.55 8.69
C ILE A 60 0.49 -10.95 8.67
N ALA A 61 0.19 -12.10 9.27
CA ALA A 61 -1.15 -12.69 9.23
C ALA A 61 -2.20 -11.88 10.01
N LYS A 62 -1.78 -11.23 11.10
CA LYS A 62 -2.68 -10.47 11.98
C LYS A 62 -2.02 -9.17 12.39
N ILE A 63 -2.77 -8.08 12.26
CA ILE A 63 -2.41 -6.79 12.80
C ILE A 63 -3.14 -6.61 14.14
N PRO A 64 -2.46 -6.68 15.29
CA PRO A 64 -3.11 -6.59 16.59
C PRO A 64 -3.53 -5.16 16.92
N ASN A 65 -4.54 -5.03 17.79
CA ASN A 65 -4.96 -3.73 18.34
C ASN A 65 -3.89 -3.07 19.23
N LEU A 66 -2.80 -3.76 19.56
CA LEU A 66 -1.65 -3.21 20.28
C LEU A 66 -0.95 -2.05 19.54
N LEU A 67 -1.25 -1.82 18.26
CA LEU A 67 -0.81 -0.61 17.56
C LEU A 67 -1.33 0.68 18.22
N THR A 68 -2.41 0.60 19.00
CA THR A 68 -2.90 1.71 19.83
C THR A 68 -1.92 2.16 20.92
N HIS A 69 -0.88 1.37 21.23
CA HIS A 69 0.16 1.75 22.20
C HIS A 69 1.09 2.84 21.68
N PHE A 70 1.23 2.99 20.35
CA PHE A 70 2.10 3.99 19.77
C PHE A 70 1.42 5.37 19.78
N ARG A 71 1.70 6.17 20.80
CA ARG A 71 1.03 7.46 21.01
C ARG A 71 1.40 8.52 19.97
N ASN A 72 2.54 8.35 19.30
CA ASN A 72 3.07 9.30 18.34
C ASN A 72 3.10 8.76 16.90
N LEU A 73 2.52 7.58 16.64
CA LEU A 73 2.63 6.96 15.32
C LEU A 73 1.89 7.78 14.26
N ARG A 74 2.64 8.29 13.31
CA ARG A 74 2.16 9.11 12.20
C ARG A 74 2.17 8.33 10.90
N PHE A 75 3.11 7.41 10.73
CA PHE A 75 3.24 6.57 9.55
C PHE A 75 3.17 5.09 9.91
N PHE A 76 2.29 4.35 9.23
CA PHE A 76 2.26 2.90 9.30
C PHE A 76 2.18 2.28 7.91
N GLY A 77 3.19 1.47 7.58
CA GLY A 77 3.29 0.70 6.34
C GLY A 77 3.10 -0.78 6.61
N PHE A 78 2.19 -1.46 5.89
CA PHE A 78 2.04 -2.91 6.01
C PHE A 78 1.39 -3.52 4.77
N ARG A 79 1.50 -4.84 4.65
CA ARG A 79 0.77 -5.63 3.65
C ARG A 79 -0.59 -6.02 4.16
N TRP A 80 -1.64 -5.60 3.46
CA TRP A 80 -3.00 -5.96 3.82
C TRP A 80 -3.34 -7.38 3.34
N GLN A 81 -4.04 -8.16 4.15
CA GLN A 81 -4.51 -9.50 3.78
C GLN A 81 -6.04 -9.54 3.64
N LYS A 82 -6.59 -10.46 2.83
CA LYS A 82 -8.02 -10.48 2.46
C LYS A 82 -8.97 -10.46 3.66
N ASN A 83 -8.53 -11.03 4.78
CA ASN A 83 -9.32 -11.20 5.99
C ASN A 83 -8.95 -10.22 7.11
N HIS A 84 -8.13 -9.20 6.83
CA HIS A 84 -7.85 -8.16 7.81
C HIS A 84 -9.10 -7.29 8.01
N PRO A 85 -9.63 -7.18 9.24
CA PRO A 85 -10.67 -6.20 9.53
C PRO A 85 -10.08 -4.79 9.49
N ILE A 86 -10.92 -3.78 9.26
CA ILE A 86 -10.54 -2.39 9.51
C ILE A 86 -10.37 -2.21 11.02
N PRO A 87 -9.16 -1.89 11.50
CA PRO A 87 -8.88 -1.84 12.94
C PRO A 87 -9.07 -0.43 13.50
N ASP A 88 -9.31 -0.32 14.81
CA ASP A 88 -9.63 0.97 15.45
C ASP A 88 -8.50 2.01 15.37
N TRP A 89 -7.25 1.57 15.30
CA TRP A 89 -6.08 2.45 15.18
C TRP A 89 -5.96 3.12 13.81
N ILE A 90 -6.75 2.72 12.81
CA ILE A 90 -6.66 3.25 11.43
C ILE A 90 -6.84 4.77 11.36
N ASN A 91 -7.59 5.34 12.32
CA ASN A 91 -7.84 6.77 12.46
C ASN A 91 -6.76 7.51 13.24
N GLN A 92 -5.87 6.80 13.95
CA GLN A 92 -4.81 7.40 14.77
C GLN A 92 -3.59 7.79 13.95
N VAL A 93 -3.31 7.05 12.87
CA VAL A 93 -2.16 7.33 11.99
C VAL A 93 -2.53 8.40 10.96
N SER A 94 -1.65 9.40 10.79
CA SER A 94 -1.85 10.47 9.81
C SER A 94 -1.49 10.06 8.37
N GLN A 95 -0.68 9.03 8.23
CA GLN A 95 -0.19 8.50 6.96
C GLN A 95 -0.20 6.98 7.02
N LEU A 96 -0.97 6.38 6.13
CA LEU A 96 -1.04 4.95 5.97
C LEU A 96 -0.50 4.57 4.58
N LYS A 97 0.37 3.55 4.57
CA LYS A 97 0.82 2.88 3.36
C LYS A 97 0.33 1.44 3.37
N VAL A 98 -0.44 1.06 2.35
CA VAL A 98 -0.96 -0.29 2.19
C VAL A 98 -0.28 -0.94 0.99
N ASP A 99 0.26 -2.14 1.21
CA ASP A 99 0.78 -3.01 0.16
C ASP A 99 -0.27 -4.08 -0.18
N LEU A 100 -0.76 -4.03 -1.42
CA LEU A 100 -1.64 -5.03 -2.06
C LEU A 100 -0.96 -5.66 -3.28
N SER A 101 0.36 -5.59 -3.39
CA SER A 101 1.07 -6.19 -4.50
C SER A 101 0.87 -7.71 -4.52
N ARG A 102 0.85 -8.32 -5.71
CA ARG A 102 0.74 -9.78 -5.90
C ARG A 102 -0.46 -10.41 -5.19
N PHE A 103 -1.60 -9.72 -5.20
CA PHE A 103 -2.80 -10.13 -4.48
C PHE A 103 -3.85 -10.79 -5.40
N ASN A 104 -3.51 -10.95 -6.68
CA ASN A 104 -4.38 -11.46 -7.73
C ASN A 104 -5.72 -10.72 -7.79
N ILE A 105 -5.68 -9.39 -7.69
CA ILE A 105 -6.84 -8.54 -7.92
C ILE A 105 -6.98 -8.41 -9.43
N SER A 106 -7.92 -9.16 -10.01
CA SER A 106 -8.12 -9.21 -11.46
C SER A 106 -9.27 -8.35 -11.96
N ASP A 107 -10.27 -8.11 -11.13
CA ASP A 107 -11.46 -7.33 -11.48
C ASP A 107 -11.32 -5.92 -10.89
N THR A 108 -12.18 -5.59 -9.94
CA THR A 108 -12.26 -4.27 -9.35
C THR A 108 -11.50 -4.20 -8.03
N LEU A 109 -10.76 -3.11 -7.83
CA LEU A 109 -10.11 -2.80 -6.57
C LEU A 109 -11.17 -2.76 -5.45
N PRO A 110 -10.98 -3.47 -4.32
CA PRO A 110 -12.01 -3.57 -3.30
C PRO A 110 -12.37 -2.22 -2.65
N ASP A 111 -13.67 -1.98 -2.47
CA ASP A 111 -14.19 -0.69 -1.98
C ASP A 111 -13.69 -0.26 -0.60
N PHE A 112 -13.27 -1.21 0.25
CA PHE A 112 -12.71 -0.88 1.56
C PHE A 112 -11.48 0.03 1.46
N ILE A 113 -10.74 -0.02 0.35
CA ILE A 113 -9.57 0.84 0.15
C ILE A 113 -9.98 2.31 0.10
N PHE A 114 -11.18 2.61 -0.41
CA PHE A 114 -11.71 3.96 -0.46
C PHE A 114 -12.11 4.48 0.92
N SER A 115 -12.46 3.59 1.86
CA SER A 115 -12.88 3.97 3.22
C SER A 115 -11.73 4.19 4.20
N LEU A 116 -10.47 3.93 3.81
CA LEU A 116 -9.29 4.17 4.65
C LEU A 116 -8.94 5.67 4.64
N PRO A 117 -9.24 6.45 5.71
CA PRO A 117 -9.23 7.92 5.65
C PRO A 117 -7.83 8.51 5.43
N ASN A 118 -6.81 7.88 6.04
CA ASN A 118 -5.43 8.37 6.01
C ASN A 118 -4.53 7.58 5.06
N LEU A 119 -5.10 6.82 4.11
CA LEU A 119 -4.34 6.13 3.08
C LEU A 119 -3.68 7.15 2.15
N THR A 120 -2.35 7.11 2.07
CA THR A 120 -1.52 8.03 1.28
C THR A 120 -0.72 7.31 0.19
N SER A 121 -0.45 6.02 0.37
CA SER A 121 0.30 5.20 -0.57
C SER A 121 -0.35 3.83 -0.68
N LEU A 122 -0.59 3.37 -1.91
CA LEU A 122 -1.16 2.06 -2.20
C LEU A 122 -0.29 1.37 -3.25
N ASP A 123 0.28 0.21 -2.92
CA ASP A 123 1.05 -0.59 -3.87
C ASP A 123 0.15 -1.65 -4.51
N LEU A 124 -0.07 -1.53 -5.83
CA LEU A 124 -0.90 -2.44 -6.63
C LEU A 124 -0.09 -3.28 -7.61
N ARG A 125 1.26 -3.23 -7.55
CA ARG A 125 2.12 -3.92 -8.52
C ARG A 125 1.84 -5.41 -8.59
N ASP A 126 2.09 -6.00 -9.76
CA ASP A 126 1.91 -7.43 -9.99
C ASP A 126 0.46 -7.92 -9.71
N ASN A 127 -0.55 -7.08 -9.98
CA ASN A 127 -1.95 -7.50 -10.05
C ASN A 127 -2.46 -7.36 -11.49
N PRO A 128 -3.27 -8.31 -11.99
CA PRO A 128 -3.93 -8.19 -13.29
C PRO A 128 -5.17 -7.26 -13.21
N LEU A 129 -5.03 -6.10 -12.57
CA LEU A 129 -6.12 -5.19 -12.23
C LEU A 129 -6.77 -4.60 -13.49
N GLU A 130 -8.06 -4.88 -13.70
CA GLU A 130 -8.84 -4.30 -14.79
C GLU A 130 -9.45 -2.95 -14.41
N ASN A 131 -9.87 -2.79 -13.16
CA ASN A 131 -10.59 -1.61 -12.69
C ASN A 131 -10.08 -1.12 -11.32
N PRO A 132 -9.49 0.08 -11.19
CA PRO A 132 -9.34 1.11 -12.21
C PRO A 132 -8.27 0.72 -13.25
N PRO A 133 -8.27 1.36 -14.44
CA PRO A 133 -7.19 1.19 -15.42
C PRO A 133 -5.82 1.44 -14.79
N LEU A 134 -4.79 0.75 -15.30
CA LEU A 134 -3.43 0.83 -14.76
C LEU A 134 -2.92 2.28 -14.70
N GLU A 135 -3.25 3.10 -15.70
CA GLU A 135 -2.83 4.50 -15.78
C GLU A 135 -3.45 5.39 -14.69
N VAL A 136 -4.62 4.99 -14.17
CA VAL A 136 -5.25 5.63 -13.01
C VAL A 136 -4.60 5.13 -11.73
N ALA A 137 -4.38 3.81 -11.62
CA ALA A 137 -3.75 3.20 -10.46
C ALA A 137 -2.33 3.75 -10.22
N GLU A 138 -1.54 3.94 -11.28
CA GLU A 138 -0.18 4.48 -11.23
C GLU A 138 -0.11 5.94 -10.74
N LYS A 139 -1.20 6.71 -10.87
CA LYS A 139 -1.29 8.09 -10.34
C LYS A 139 -1.57 8.15 -8.84
N GLY A 140 -1.84 7.01 -8.20
CA GLY A 140 -2.00 6.89 -6.75
C GLY A 140 -3.43 7.06 -6.25
N ILE A 141 -3.59 6.99 -4.92
CA ILE A 141 -4.90 6.82 -4.26
C ILE A 141 -5.91 7.94 -4.56
N GLU A 142 -5.45 9.18 -4.71
CA GLU A 142 -6.36 10.30 -5.03
C GLU A 142 -6.94 10.18 -6.44
N ALA A 143 -6.14 9.74 -7.43
CA ALA A 143 -6.64 9.50 -8.78
C ALA A 143 -7.62 8.32 -8.82
N ILE A 144 -7.35 7.28 -8.03
CA ILE A 144 -8.25 6.14 -7.87
C ILE A 144 -9.58 6.57 -7.23
N ARG A 145 -9.54 7.33 -6.13
CA ARG A 145 -10.75 7.88 -5.47
C ARG A 145 -11.55 8.72 -6.43
N GLU A 146 -10.87 9.56 -7.21
CA GLU A 146 -11.51 10.40 -8.22
C GLU A 146 -12.19 9.59 -9.31
N TYR A 147 -11.50 8.55 -9.79
CA TYR A 147 -12.01 7.62 -10.77
C TYR A 147 -13.36 7.03 -10.34
N PHE A 148 -13.41 6.43 -9.13
CA PHE A 148 -14.64 5.82 -8.63
C PHE A 148 -15.72 6.83 -8.25
N ARG A 149 -15.36 8.04 -7.79
CA ARG A 149 -16.32 9.12 -7.52
C ARG A 149 -17.08 9.51 -8.78
N GLN A 150 -16.39 9.75 -9.88
CA GLN A 150 -17.03 10.13 -11.14
C GLN A 150 -17.85 9.00 -11.75
N LEU A 151 -17.41 7.73 -11.61
CA LEU A 151 -18.21 6.57 -12.01
C LEU A 151 -19.55 6.54 -11.26
N ALA A 152 -19.52 6.77 -9.94
CA ALA A 152 -20.72 6.82 -9.12
C ALA A 152 -21.67 7.98 -9.49
N GLU A 153 -21.11 9.08 -9.99
CA GLU A 153 -21.87 10.23 -10.53
C GLU A 153 -22.41 10.00 -11.96
N GLY A 154 -22.16 8.82 -12.56
CA GLY A 154 -22.62 8.49 -13.91
C GLY A 154 -21.80 9.13 -15.03
N LYS A 155 -20.57 9.57 -14.74
CA LYS A 155 -19.63 10.06 -15.76
C LYS A 155 -18.91 8.86 -16.39
N ASP A 156 -19.19 8.65 -17.68
CA ASP A 156 -18.78 7.46 -18.42
C ASP A 156 -17.32 7.59 -18.94
N TYR A 157 -16.38 6.88 -18.31
CA TYR A 157 -14.94 6.94 -18.61
C TYR A 157 -14.54 6.36 -19.97
N LEU A 158 -15.46 5.67 -20.66
CA LEU A 158 -15.24 5.11 -21.99
C LEU A 158 -14.85 6.16 -23.05
N TYR A 159 -15.17 7.44 -22.82
CA TYR A 159 -14.76 8.54 -23.70
C TYR A 159 -13.39 9.14 -23.38
N GLU A 160 -12.96 9.16 -22.11
CA GLU A 160 -11.70 9.81 -21.72
C GLU A 160 -10.47 8.90 -21.85
N ALA A 161 -10.63 7.58 -21.69
CA ALA A 161 -9.56 6.63 -22.06
C ALA A 161 -9.24 6.70 -23.57
N LYS A 162 -10.24 6.98 -24.42
CA LYS A 162 -10.03 7.30 -25.84
C LYS A 162 -9.26 8.60 -26.04
N LEU A 163 -9.50 9.62 -25.21
CA LEU A 163 -8.81 10.93 -25.29
C LEU A 163 -7.36 10.88 -24.82
N LEU A 164 -6.98 9.96 -23.94
CA LEU A 164 -5.58 9.75 -23.56
C LEU A 164 -4.78 8.92 -24.59
N ILE A 165 -5.46 8.12 -25.43
CA ILE A 165 -4.84 7.34 -26.53
C ILE A 165 -4.82 8.13 -27.86
N LEU A 166 -5.67 9.14 -28.02
CA LEU A 166 -5.76 9.96 -29.24
C LEU A 166 -4.49 10.76 -29.62
N PRO A 167 -3.62 11.24 -28.70
CA PRO A 167 -2.36 11.90 -29.10
C PRO A 167 -1.33 10.94 -29.71
N LEU A 168 -1.44 9.63 -29.44
CA LEU A 168 -0.59 8.60 -30.04
C LEU A 168 -1.06 8.21 -31.44
N ILE A 169 -2.38 8.21 -31.67
CA ILE A 169 -2.96 7.90 -33.00
C ILE A 169 -2.82 9.09 -33.95
N SER A 170 -2.93 10.35 -33.48
CA SER A 170 -2.72 11.52 -34.35
C SER A 170 -1.28 11.61 -34.86
N ASN A 171 -0.29 11.37 -34.00
CA ASN A 171 1.12 11.33 -34.39
C ASN A 171 1.42 10.19 -35.38
N LEU A 172 0.82 9.01 -35.21
CA LEU A 172 0.95 7.91 -36.18
C LEU A 172 0.34 8.26 -37.54
N MET A 173 -0.84 8.88 -37.57
CA MET A 173 -1.48 9.27 -38.85
C MET A 173 -0.72 10.40 -39.58
N ASP A 174 -0.09 11.32 -38.88
CA ASP A 174 0.76 12.35 -39.50
C ASP A 174 2.09 11.78 -40.03
N ILE A 175 2.65 10.75 -39.39
CA ILE A 175 3.83 10.02 -39.89
C ILE A 175 3.50 9.25 -41.18
N PHE A 176 2.31 8.65 -41.28
CA PHE A 176 1.88 7.96 -42.50
C PHE A 176 1.55 8.90 -43.66
N LYS A 177 1.07 10.13 -43.38
CA LYS A 177 0.79 11.13 -44.43
C LYS A 177 2.03 11.85 -44.95
N ARG A 178 3.16 11.84 -44.23
CA ARG A 178 4.42 12.45 -44.70
C ARG A 178 5.33 11.51 -45.49
N ASN A 179 4.97 10.22 -45.58
CA ASN A 179 5.73 9.18 -46.28
C ASN A 179 5.04 8.68 -47.56
N GLN A 180 4.09 9.44 -48.10
CA GLN A 180 3.53 9.31 -49.46
C GLN A 180 3.75 10.63 -50.20
#